data_AF-A0A2U9STC1-F1
#
_entry.id   AF-A0A2U9STC1-F1
#
_cell.length_a   1.000
_cell.length_b   1.000
_cell.length_c   1.000
_cell.angle_alpha   90.00
_cell.angle_beta   90.00
_cell.angle_gamma   90.00
#
_symmetry.space_group_name_H-M   'P 1'
#
loop_
_entity.id
_entity.type
_entity.pdbx_description
1 polymer ?
#
loop_
_entity_poly.entity_id
_entity_poly.type
_entity_poly.pdbx_seq_one_letter_code
_entity_poly.pdbx_strand_id
1 'polypeptide(L)'
;MIRIRKSTLADGARVLDIWRSAVDATHHFLSDADRRAIDSEVEPFLPRAPLDVAVDETDRPIGFMLLDGSHMAALFIDPAHHGAGVGRLLVEEALRRHPDLSTDVNEQNEAAAGFYERLGFERCGRSALDGQGRPYPLVHLRYRGALESGCGSSAASALLHRSVSCGANCGSGRIRGRST
;
A
#
# COMPACT_ATOMS: atom_id res chain seq x y z
N MET A 1 20.37 14.08 3.57
CA MET A 1 18.99 14.61 3.46
C MET A 1 18.17 13.64 2.63
N ILE A 2 17.02 13.20 3.14
CA ILE A 2 16.10 12.32 2.40
C ILE A 2 15.23 13.17 1.48
N ARG A 3 15.03 12.74 0.24
CA ARG A 3 14.16 13.40 -0.74
C ARG A 3 13.10 12.42 -1.26
N ILE A 4 11.95 12.93 -1.68
CA ILE A 4 10.92 12.12 -2.34
C ILE A 4 10.90 12.48 -3.84
N ARG A 5 10.88 11.47 -4.70
CA ARG A 5 10.70 11.63 -6.15
C ARG A 5 9.86 10.49 -6.73
N LYS A 6 9.38 10.66 -7.96
CA LYS A 6 8.76 9.56 -8.71
C LYS A 6 9.78 8.45 -8.99
N SER A 7 9.31 7.21 -8.98
CA SER A 7 10.10 6.06 -9.41
C SER A 7 10.39 6.10 -10.90
N THR A 8 11.49 5.47 -11.27
CA THR A 8 11.89 5.17 -12.63
C THR A 8 12.06 3.66 -12.78
N LEU A 9 12.16 3.16 -14.01
CA LEU A 9 12.43 1.73 -14.25
C LEU A 9 13.77 1.27 -13.64
N ALA A 10 14.74 2.18 -13.48
CA ALA A 10 16.02 1.87 -12.86
C ALA A 10 15.90 1.58 -11.35
N ASP A 11 14.86 2.08 -10.69
CA ASP A 11 14.62 1.83 -9.26
C ASP A 11 14.02 0.43 -9.01
N GLY A 12 13.54 -0.25 -10.05
CA GLY A 12 12.69 -1.43 -9.92
C GLY A 12 13.31 -2.58 -9.12
N ALA A 13 14.57 -2.92 -9.40
CA ALA A 13 15.29 -3.95 -8.64
C ALA A 13 15.38 -3.59 -7.15
N ARG A 14 15.72 -2.32 -6.86
CA ARG A 14 15.87 -1.85 -5.48
C ARG A 14 14.54 -1.78 -4.73
N VAL A 15 13.47 -1.34 -5.40
CA VAL A 15 12.11 -1.33 -4.84
C VAL A 15 11.68 -2.75 -4.45
N LEU A 16 11.94 -3.72 -5.33
CA LEU A 16 11.62 -5.12 -5.07
C LEU A 16 12.42 -5.67 -3.87
N ASP A 17 13.71 -5.36 -3.79
CA ASP A 17 14.56 -5.75 -2.65
C ASP A 17 14.06 -5.17 -1.32
N ILE A 18 13.65 -3.90 -1.32
CA ILE A 18 13.07 -3.24 -0.15
C ILE A 18 11.79 -3.96 0.27
N TRP A 19 10.90 -4.26 -0.68
CA TRP A 19 9.66 -4.97 -0.40
C TRP A 19 9.94 -6.35 0.20
N ARG A 20 10.81 -7.16 -0.43
CA ARG A 20 11.19 -8.50 0.06
C ARG A 20 11.73 -8.42 1.50
N SER A 21 12.70 -7.55 1.74
CA SER A 21 13.34 -7.40 3.05
C SER A 21 12.37 -6.91 4.12
N ALA A 22 11.47 -5.99 3.77
CA ALA A 22 10.47 -5.46 4.69
C ALA A 22 9.38 -6.48 5.03
N VAL A 23 8.93 -7.27 4.05
CA VAL A 23 7.99 -8.38 4.27
C VAL A 23 8.63 -9.43 5.17
N ASP A 24 9.86 -9.83 4.90
CA ASP A 24 10.56 -10.84 5.70
C ASP A 24 10.76 -10.37 7.15
N ALA A 25 10.88 -9.06 7.40
CA ALA A 25 11.05 -8.48 8.73
C ALA A 25 9.73 -8.24 9.50
N THR A 26 8.57 -8.23 8.83
CA THR A 26 7.30 -7.79 9.45
C THR A 26 6.12 -8.74 9.25
N HIS A 27 6.22 -9.68 8.31
CA HIS A 27 5.16 -10.60 7.92
C HIS A 27 5.50 -12.07 8.22
N HIS A 28 6.08 -12.32 9.39
CA HIS A 28 6.45 -13.68 9.85
C HIS A 28 5.24 -14.65 9.95
N PHE A 29 4.01 -14.12 9.87
CA PHE A 29 2.78 -14.90 9.85
C PHE A 29 2.43 -15.50 8.49
N LEU A 30 3.05 -15.03 7.40
CA LEU A 30 2.81 -15.60 6.08
C LEU A 30 3.40 -17.01 6.01
N SER A 31 2.65 -17.93 5.41
CA SER A 31 3.21 -19.23 5.04
C SER A 31 4.29 -19.05 3.96
N ASP A 32 5.29 -19.93 3.93
CA ASP A 32 6.33 -19.92 2.89
C ASP A 32 5.74 -20.01 1.47
N ALA A 33 4.66 -20.77 1.31
CA ALA A 33 3.96 -20.90 0.03
C ALA A 33 3.30 -19.58 -0.36
N ASP A 34 2.62 -18.92 0.58
CA ASP A 34 1.99 -17.64 0.33
C ASP A 34 3.00 -16.53 0.05
N ARG A 35 4.09 -16.48 0.81
CA ARG A 35 5.18 -15.53 0.63
C ARG A 35 5.79 -15.63 -0.77
N ARG A 36 6.02 -16.85 -1.27
CA ARG A 36 6.50 -17.09 -2.65
C ARG A 36 5.47 -16.69 -3.69
N ALA A 37 4.19 -17.04 -3.48
CA ALA A 37 3.13 -16.67 -4.41
C ALA A 37 2.98 -15.15 -4.52
N ILE A 38 2.99 -14.42 -3.40
CA ILE A 38 2.93 -12.95 -3.39
C ILE A 38 4.18 -12.37 -4.08
N ASP A 39 5.38 -12.93 -3.83
CA ASP A 39 6.62 -12.50 -4.51
C ASP A 39 6.48 -12.53 -6.04
N SER A 40 5.99 -13.65 -6.57
CA SER A 40 5.77 -13.83 -8.01
C SER A 40 4.67 -12.91 -8.57
N GLU A 41 3.70 -12.51 -7.75
CA GLU A 41 2.67 -11.54 -8.16
C GLU A 41 3.22 -10.10 -8.21
N VAL A 42 4.05 -9.70 -7.25
CA VAL A 42 4.55 -8.32 -7.13
C VAL A 42 5.79 -8.04 -7.98
N GLU A 43 6.61 -9.05 -8.26
CA GLU A 43 7.84 -8.94 -9.06
C GLU A 43 7.62 -8.26 -10.43
N PRO A 44 6.62 -8.64 -11.25
CA PRO A 44 6.38 -7.96 -12.53
C PRO A 44 5.72 -6.58 -12.38
N PHE A 45 5.08 -6.31 -11.23
CA PHE A 45 4.29 -5.11 -11.01
C PHE A 45 5.10 -3.95 -10.42
N LEU A 46 5.78 -4.16 -9.28
CA LEU A 46 6.46 -3.11 -8.53
C LEU A 46 7.49 -2.31 -9.36
N PRO A 47 8.33 -2.92 -10.21
CA PRO A 47 9.28 -2.19 -11.06
C PRO A 47 8.63 -1.19 -12.03
N ARG A 48 7.34 -1.35 -12.30
CA ARG A 48 6.59 -0.56 -13.30
C ARG A 48 5.48 0.28 -12.67
N ALA A 49 5.24 0.12 -11.37
CA ALA A 49 4.20 0.84 -10.65
C ALA A 49 4.58 2.34 -10.54
N PRO A 50 3.60 3.25 -10.55
CA PRO A 50 3.81 4.70 -10.44
C PRO A 50 4.10 5.11 -8.99
N LEU A 51 5.21 4.62 -8.43
CA LEU A 51 5.59 4.80 -7.03
C LEU A 51 6.16 6.20 -6.77
N ASP A 52 6.03 6.65 -5.54
CA ASP A 52 6.89 7.70 -4.97
C ASP A 52 7.96 7.01 -4.12
N VAL A 53 9.23 7.28 -4.40
CA VAL A 53 10.37 6.71 -3.66
C VAL A 53 11.01 7.76 -2.77
N ALA A 54 11.30 7.39 -1.53
CA ALA A 54 12.20 8.11 -0.65
C ALA A 54 13.64 7.67 -0.97
N VAL A 55 14.50 8.63 -1.28
CA VAL A 55 15.89 8.40 -1.66
C VAL A 55 16.84 9.07 -0.69
N ASP A 56 18.01 8.45 -0.50
CA ASP A 56 19.12 9.03 0.25
C ASP A 56 19.90 10.09 -0.56
N GLU A 57 21.03 10.55 -0.02
CA GLU A 57 21.89 11.57 -0.64
C GLU A 57 22.52 11.11 -1.96
N THR A 58 22.59 9.80 -2.19
CA THR A 58 23.14 9.18 -3.41
C THR A 58 22.07 8.88 -4.45
N ASP A 59 20.83 9.35 -4.23
CA ASP A 59 19.65 9.03 -5.03
C ASP A 59 19.25 7.54 -5.01
N ARG A 60 19.70 6.80 -3.99
CA ARG A 60 19.33 5.40 -3.81
C ARG A 60 18.00 5.28 -3.06
N PRO A 61 17.01 4.52 -3.57
CA PRO A 61 15.78 4.26 -2.84
C PRO A 61 16.03 3.53 -1.51
N ILE A 62 15.40 4.06 -0.46
CA ILE A 62 15.41 3.54 0.92
C ILE A 62 13.98 3.32 1.47
N GLY A 63 12.97 3.70 0.70
CA GLY A 63 11.57 3.42 0.98
C GLY A 63 10.70 3.86 -0.19
N PHE A 64 9.47 3.38 -0.26
CA PHE A 64 8.53 3.77 -1.30
C PHE A 64 7.09 3.73 -0.81
N MET A 65 6.23 4.47 -1.50
CA MET A 65 4.78 4.38 -1.37
C MET A 65 4.10 4.28 -2.74
N LEU A 66 2.93 3.64 -2.74
CA LEU A 66 1.97 3.65 -3.84
C LEU A 66 0.67 4.30 -3.37
N LEU A 67 0.22 5.31 -4.11
CA LEU A 67 -1.07 5.94 -3.92
C LEU A 67 -2.02 5.58 -5.07
N ASP A 68 -3.24 5.22 -4.73
CA ASP A 68 -4.39 5.09 -5.63
C ASP A 68 -5.47 6.07 -5.15
N GLY A 69 -5.53 7.25 -5.77
CA GLY A 69 -6.34 8.36 -5.26
C GLY A 69 -5.96 8.74 -3.82
N SER A 70 -6.95 8.82 -2.92
CA SER A 70 -6.74 9.04 -1.48
C SER A 70 -6.53 7.74 -0.68
N HIS A 71 -6.09 6.67 -1.35
CA HIS A 71 -5.75 5.40 -0.69
C HIS A 71 -4.26 5.07 -0.86
N MET A 72 -3.58 4.82 0.25
CA MET A 72 -2.22 4.32 0.28
C MET A 72 -2.25 2.79 0.20
N ALA A 73 -2.08 2.30 -1.03
CA ALA A 73 -2.10 0.88 -1.36
C ALA A 73 -0.82 0.15 -0.93
N ALA A 74 0.32 0.85 -0.83
CA ALA A 74 1.56 0.27 -0.32
C ALA A 74 2.45 1.32 0.34
N LEU A 75 3.11 0.93 1.43
CA LEU A 75 4.19 1.67 2.08
C LEU A 75 5.22 0.69 2.62
N PHE A 76 6.44 0.72 2.11
CA PHE A 76 7.53 -0.15 2.56
C PHE A 76 8.82 0.63 2.70
N ILE A 77 9.52 0.41 3.82
CA ILE A 77 10.79 1.05 4.16
C ILE A 77 11.85 -0.04 4.29
N ASP A 78 13.05 0.22 3.78
CA ASP A 78 14.21 -0.64 4.02
C ASP A 78 14.40 -0.82 5.54
N PRO A 79 14.43 -2.06 6.07
CA PRO A 79 14.64 -2.32 7.50
C PRO A 79 15.86 -1.60 8.09
N ALA A 80 16.93 -1.41 7.32
CA ALA A 80 18.12 -0.68 7.78
C ALA A 80 17.86 0.82 8.05
N HIS A 81 16.74 1.35 7.57
CA HIS A 81 16.33 2.75 7.71
C HIS A 81 15.03 2.91 8.53
N HIS A 82 14.60 1.84 9.22
CA HIS A 82 13.50 1.94 10.18
C HIS A 82 13.90 2.84 11.36
N GLY A 83 12.92 3.56 11.93
CA GLY A 83 13.18 4.53 13.01
C GLY A 83 13.84 5.84 12.57
N ALA A 84 14.31 5.96 11.33
CA ALA A 84 14.94 7.18 10.80
C ALA A 84 13.93 8.23 10.27
N GLY A 85 12.63 8.03 10.49
CA GLY A 85 11.58 8.96 10.05
C GLY A 85 11.16 8.85 8.58
N VAL A 86 11.73 7.93 7.79
CA VAL A 86 11.41 7.75 6.35
C VAL A 86 9.92 7.48 6.13
N GLY A 87 9.34 6.56 6.90
CA GLY A 87 7.91 6.22 6.79
C GLY A 87 7.02 7.43 7.08
N ARG A 88 7.34 8.19 8.13
CA ARG A 88 6.61 9.40 8.48
C ARG A 88 6.68 10.43 7.35
N LEU A 89 7.86 10.65 6.77
CA LEU A 89 8.05 11.57 5.65
C LEU A 89 7.17 11.20 4.44
N LEU A 90 7.10 9.91 4.08
CA LEU A 90 6.26 9.44 2.97
C LEU A 90 4.77 9.64 3.29
N VAL A 91 4.33 9.35 4.51
CA VAL A 91 2.93 9.55 4.92
C VAL A 91 2.56 11.03 4.95
N GLU A 92 3.43 11.90 5.46
CA GLU A 92 3.21 13.35 5.45
C GLU A 92 3.09 13.90 4.02
N GLU A 93 3.91 13.42 3.08
CA GLU A 93 3.81 13.80 1.66
C GLU A 93 2.53 13.25 1.00
N ALA A 94 2.04 12.08 1.42
CA ALA A 94 0.76 11.56 0.97
C ALA A 94 -0.41 12.40 1.52
N LEU A 95 -0.37 12.75 2.81
CA LEU A 95 -1.39 13.59 3.46
C LEU A 95 -1.45 15.00 2.89
N ARG A 96 -0.30 15.58 2.53
CA ARG A 96 -0.22 16.88 1.84
C ARG A 96 -0.98 16.87 0.51
N ARG A 97 -1.03 15.72 -0.16
CA ARG A 97 -1.76 15.53 -1.43
C ARG A 97 -3.20 15.08 -1.23
N HIS A 98 -3.46 14.30 -0.19
CA HIS A 98 -4.74 13.68 0.12
C HIS A 98 -5.02 13.78 1.63
N PRO A 99 -5.68 14.86 2.09
CA PRO A 99 -5.95 15.07 3.53
C PRO A 99 -6.89 14.01 4.14
N ASP A 100 -7.63 13.27 3.32
CA ASP A 100 -8.55 12.19 3.68
C ASP A 100 -7.93 10.79 3.53
N LEU A 101 -6.59 10.70 3.55
CA LEU A 101 -5.82 9.49 3.27
C LEU A 101 -6.34 8.27 4.04
N SER A 102 -6.49 7.16 3.33
CA SER A 102 -6.80 5.85 3.91
C SER A 102 -5.70 4.85 3.58
N THR A 103 -5.63 3.77 4.34
CA THR A 103 -4.71 2.65 4.09
C THR A 103 -5.23 1.38 4.72
N ASP A 104 -4.75 0.25 4.23
CA ASP A 104 -5.04 -1.06 4.78
C ASP A 104 -3.76 -1.69 5.30
N VAL A 105 -3.80 -2.22 6.51
CA VAL A 105 -2.70 -2.98 7.09
C VAL A 105 -3.15 -4.37 7.46
N ASN A 106 -2.25 -5.33 7.38
CA ASN A 106 -2.53 -6.66 7.91
C ASN A 106 -2.74 -6.57 9.44
N GLU A 107 -3.82 -7.18 9.94
CA GLU A 107 -4.21 -7.17 11.35
C GLU A 107 -3.13 -7.76 12.26
N GLN A 108 -2.35 -8.72 11.74
CA GLN A 108 -1.25 -9.37 12.47
C GLN A 108 0.02 -8.52 12.50
N ASN A 109 0.11 -7.46 11.70
CA ASN A 109 1.22 -6.50 11.71
C ASN A 109 0.88 -5.32 12.65
N GLU A 110 0.85 -5.61 13.96
CA GLU A 110 0.52 -4.62 14.99
C GLU A 110 1.49 -3.42 14.98
N ALA A 111 2.74 -3.63 14.59
CA ALA A 111 3.74 -2.56 14.47
C ALA A 111 3.34 -1.53 13.40
N ALA A 112 2.85 -1.99 12.25
CA ALA A 112 2.35 -1.11 11.19
C ALA A 112 1.06 -0.40 11.62
N ALA A 113 0.10 -1.11 12.23
CA ALA A 113 -1.12 -0.49 12.74
C ALA A 113 -0.80 0.63 13.75
N GLY A 114 0.07 0.35 14.73
CA GLY A 114 0.49 1.34 15.72
C GLY A 114 1.29 2.50 15.11
N PHE A 115 2.03 2.27 14.01
CA PHE A 115 2.70 3.34 13.27
C PHE A 115 1.70 4.34 12.68
N TYR A 116 0.65 3.87 12.01
CA TYR A 116 -0.39 4.75 11.46
C TYR A 116 -1.22 5.41 12.56
N GLU A 117 -1.57 4.70 13.63
CA GLU A 117 -2.31 5.27 14.76
C GLU A 117 -1.56 6.44 15.41
N ARG A 118 -0.24 6.32 15.61
CA ARG A 118 0.59 7.43 16.11
C ARG A 118 0.65 8.63 15.17
N LEU A 119 0.35 8.44 13.89
CA LEU A 119 0.27 9.52 12.91
C LEU A 119 -1.13 10.16 12.85
N GLY A 120 -2.12 9.67 13.60
CA GLY A 120 -3.49 10.21 13.60
C GLY A 120 -4.46 9.48 12.66
N PHE A 121 -4.14 8.23 12.29
CA PHE A 121 -5.10 7.35 11.66
C PHE A 121 -5.95 6.63 12.70
N GLU A 122 -7.20 6.37 12.35
CA GLU A 122 -8.12 5.61 13.16
C GLU A 122 -8.59 4.37 12.41
N ARG A 123 -8.77 3.27 13.13
CA ARG A 123 -9.38 2.06 12.58
C ARG A 123 -10.84 2.34 12.26
N CYS A 124 -11.23 2.18 10.99
CA CYS A 124 -12.59 2.42 10.52
C CYS A 124 -13.28 1.16 9.99
N GLY A 125 -12.58 0.02 9.95
CA GLY A 125 -13.17 -1.24 9.52
C GLY A 125 -12.18 -2.40 9.54
N ARG A 126 -12.67 -3.57 9.15
CA ARG A 126 -11.88 -4.80 9.04
C ARG A 126 -12.39 -5.67 7.88
N SER A 127 -11.47 -6.35 7.21
CA SER A 127 -11.77 -7.43 6.28
C SER A 127 -11.19 -8.74 6.78
N ALA A 128 -11.92 -9.85 6.63
CA ALA A 128 -11.45 -11.17 7.05
C ALA A 128 -10.39 -11.77 6.10
N LEU A 129 -10.36 -11.28 4.85
CA LEU A 129 -9.46 -11.71 3.80
C LEU A 129 -8.64 -10.52 3.30
N ASP A 130 -7.50 -10.81 2.69
CA ASP A 130 -6.72 -9.81 1.95
C ASP A 130 -7.31 -9.53 0.56
N GLY A 131 -6.66 -8.64 -0.20
CA GLY A 131 -7.07 -8.27 -1.56
C GLY A 131 -7.07 -9.42 -2.57
N GLN A 132 -6.43 -10.54 -2.24
CA GLN A 132 -6.28 -11.75 -3.04
C GLN A 132 -7.20 -12.88 -2.55
N GLY A 133 -7.99 -12.64 -1.50
CA GLY A 133 -8.90 -13.62 -0.91
C GLY A 133 -8.23 -14.62 0.04
N ARG A 134 -6.98 -14.38 0.45
CA ARG A 134 -6.26 -15.23 1.40
C ARG A 134 -6.71 -14.89 2.83
N PRO A 135 -6.65 -15.83 3.79
CA PRO A 135 -7.14 -15.66 5.15
C PRO A 135 -6.18 -14.84 6.03
N TYR A 136 -5.79 -13.66 5.53
CA TYR A 136 -4.92 -12.69 6.17
C TYR A 136 -5.73 -11.41 6.42
N PRO A 137 -6.36 -11.27 7.60
CA PRO A 137 -7.27 -10.16 7.84
C PRO A 137 -6.60 -8.80 7.72
N LEU A 138 -7.35 -7.82 7.22
CA LEU A 138 -6.91 -6.44 7.08
C LEU A 138 -7.68 -5.55 8.04
N VAL A 139 -7.00 -4.58 8.62
CA VAL A 139 -7.60 -3.45 9.33
C VAL A 139 -7.57 -2.24 8.39
N HIS A 140 -8.74 -1.64 8.20
CA HIS A 140 -8.90 -0.43 7.40
C HIS A 140 -8.68 0.79 8.29
N LEU A 141 -7.76 1.66 7.88
CA LEU A 141 -7.38 2.87 8.60
C LEU A 141 -7.71 4.10 7.75
N ARG A 142 -8.17 5.15 8.40
CA ARG A 142 -8.38 6.45 7.76
C ARG A 142 -7.80 7.56 8.62
N TYR A 143 -7.14 8.51 8.00
CA TYR A 143 -6.65 9.69 8.66
C TYR A 143 -7.83 10.53 9.15
N ARG A 144 -7.83 10.87 10.44
CA ARG A 144 -8.84 11.76 11.06
C ARG A 144 -8.22 13.05 11.60
N GLY A 145 -6.91 13.23 11.41
CA GLY A 145 -6.15 14.25 12.11
C GLY A 145 -6.02 13.91 13.58
N ALA A 146 -5.13 14.59 14.29
CA ALA A 146 -5.31 14.71 15.72
C ALA A 146 -6.63 15.48 15.92
N LEU A 147 -7.70 14.77 16.28
CA LEU A 147 -8.95 15.41 16.67
C LEU A 147 -8.64 16.36 17.82
N GLU A 148 -8.74 17.67 17.58
CA GLU A 148 -9.30 18.50 18.63
C GLU A 148 -10.72 17.97 18.87
N SER A 149 -10.88 17.30 20.00
CA SER A 149 -12.08 16.62 20.49
C SER A 149 -13.40 17.28 20.03
N GLY A 150 -14.14 16.63 19.13
CA GLY A 150 -15.41 17.13 18.63
C GLY A 150 -16.32 16.02 18.11
N CYS A 151 -17.38 15.73 18.87
CA CYS A 151 -18.39 14.69 18.65
C CYS A 151 -19.21 14.90 17.35
N GLY A 152 -19.47 13.84 16.58
CA GLY A 152 -20.46 13.88 15.49
C GLY A 152 -20.49 12.64 14.60
N SER A 153 -21.47 11.76 14.82
CA SER A 153 -21.74 10.54 14.04
C SER A 153 -22.36 10.82 12.66
N SER A 154 -22.02 10.00 11.65
CA SER A 154 -22.98 9.24 10.82
C SER A 154 -22.32 8.68 9.54
N ALA A 155 -22.73 7.47 9.18
CA ALA A 155 -22.21 6.61 8.13
C ALA A 155 -22.92 6.78 6.77
N ALA A 156 -22.18 6.60 5.67
CA ALA A 156 -22.64 5.98 4.43
C ALA A 156 -21.41 5.52 3.65
N SER A 157 -21.33 4.21 3.42
CA SER A 157 -20.29 3.48 2.70
C SER A 157 -20.86 2.99 1.37
N ALA A 158 -20.08 3.02 0.27
CA ALA A 158 -19.84 1.86 -0.61
C ALA A 158 -19.24 2.26 -1.99
N LEU A 159 -18.33 1.39 -2.46
CA LEU A 159 -17.76 1.22 -3.83
C LEU A 159 -16.59 2.18 -4.15
N LEU A 160 -15.34 1.72 -4.33
CA LEU A 160 -14.88 0.63 -5.21
C LEU A 160 -13.64 -0.10 -4.64
N HIS A 161 -13.75 -1.42 -4.43
CA HIS A 161 -12.60 -2.34 -4.39
C HIS A 161 -12.45 -2.98 -5.76
N ARG A 162 -11.48 -2.52 -6.55
CA ARG A 162 -11.04 -3.21 -7.76
C ARG A 162 -9.66 -2.71 -8.17
N SER A 163 -8.72 -3.64 -8.29
CA SER A 163 -7.46 -3.56 -9.04
C SER A 163 -6.16 -3.46 -8.25
N VAL A 164 -5.85 -4.49 -7.45
CA VAL A 164 -4.57 -5.23 -7.62
C VAL A 164 -4.87 -6.73 -7.77
N SER A 165 -5.85 -6.99 -8.63
CA SER A 165 -6.05 -8.25 -9.36
C SER A 165 -6.58 -7.85 -10.73
N CYS A 166 -5.66 -7.58 -11.66
CA CYS A 166 -5.98 -7.53 -13.07
C CYS A 166 -4.77 -8.00 -13.89
N GLY A 167 -4.63 -9.32 -13.99
CA GLY A 167 -4.25 -9.91 -15.25
C GLY A 167 -5.53 -10.32 -15.97
N ALA A 168 -5.99 -9.55 -16.96
CA ALA A 168 -6.94 -10.03 -17.96
C ALA A 168 -6.94 -9.13 -19.21
N ASN A 169 -6.26 -9.65 -20.22
CA ASN A 169 -6.51 -9.39 -21.63
C ASN A 169 -8.02 -9.46 -21.93
N CYS A 170 -8.61 -8.38 -22.47
CA CYS A 170 -9.98 -8.38 -22.96
C CYS A 170 -10.08 -9.27 -24.20
N GLY A 171 -10.89 -10.33 -24.12
CA GLY A 171 -11.38 -11.05 -25.29
C GLY A 171 -12.27 -10.15 -26.13
N SER A 172 -11.88 -9.91 -27.39
CA SER A 172 -12.77 -9.40 -28.41
C SER A 172 -13.72 -10.51 -28.85
N GLY A 173 -14.99 -10.38 -28.48
CA GLY A 173 -16.01 -11.33 -28.87
C GLY A 173 -17.37 -10.66 -29.04
N ARG A 174 -17.78 -10.57 -30.32
CA ARG A 174 -19.14 -10.86 -30.83
C ARG A 174 -19.97 -9.64 -31.27
N ILE A 175 -20.36 -9.68 -32.55
CA ILE A 175 -21.71 -9.28 -32.99
C ILE A 175 -22.22 -10.39 -33.91
N ARG A 176 -23.36 -11.00 -33.53
CA ARG A 176 -24.24 -11.81 -34.40
C ARG A 176 -25.61 -11.10 -34.44
N GLY A 177 -26.25 -11.14 -35.61
CA GLY A 177 -27.67 -10.84 -35.85
C GLY A 177 -27.84 -9.72 -36.88
N ARG A 178 -28.66 -9.81 -37.94
CA ARG A 178 -29.90 -10.58 -38.13
C ARG A 178 -30.28 -10.59 -39.62
N SER A 179 -31.10 -11.58 -39.99
CA SER A 179 -31.71 -11.80 -41.30
C SER A 179 -32.61 -10.67 -41.80
N THR A 180 -32.61 -10.47 -43.13
CA THR A 180 -33.79 -10.37 -44.00
C THR A 180 -33.44 -11.06 -45.31
#